data_AF-A0AAE0DYT1-F1
#
_entry.id   AF-A0AAE0DYT1-F1
#
_cell.length_a   1.000
_cell.length_b   1.000
_cell.length_c   1.000
_cell.angle_alpha   90.00
_cell.angle_beta   90.00
_cell.angle_gamma   90.00
#
_symmetry.space_group_name_H-M   'P 1'
#
loop_
_entity.id
_entity.type
_entity.pdbx_description
1 polymer ?
#
loop_
_entity_poly.entity_id
_entity_poly.type
_entity_poly.pdbx_seq_one_letter_code
_entity_poly.pdbx_strand_id
1 'polypeptide(L)'
;MAECNKIRGTVVLLRKNLSVLNDASLVGKEVCLRLISADAACKANESPGKPAYLEEWSSSKHIGESSFKVTFDWDEKFGVPGAFVIQNNDQNEFYLKTVTFEDVPGDGRIHFVCNSWVYPMERYKNDRVFFTNKTYLPSETPKPLRYYREQELRILRGDGKGGLQEWDRVYDYDYYNNLGNPDKDHKYARKILGGSVDYPYPRRARTGLPPTESDPDSESRLPFLMSLNIYVPRDERFGQLKMSDFLAYTMKSIFQYLKSSLEAIGGTPNEFDSFQDVLKLYEGGADLPDIALLSYIRKIIPLELLKEIYRTDCAQFFEFPKPQVIKENKSAWRSDEEFAREMLAGVNPVIIRRLEEFPPASKLDSKLYGDQNSTITAKHIESNLDGLTVDKAIEKNKLFILDHHDALMPYLRSINTTTFTKTYASRTILFLKDDGL
;
A
#
# COMPACT_ATOMS: atom_id res chain seq x y z
N MET A 1 13.54 30.68 -47.31
CA MET A 1 13.80 30.10 -45.98
C MET A 1 12.45 30.05 -45.30
N ALA A 2 11.90 28.85 -45.04
CA ALA A 2 10.64 28.75 -44.32
C ALA A 2 10.89 29.14 -42.86
N GLU A 3 10.10 30.05 -42.30
CA GLU A 3 10.13 30.37 -40.87
C GLU A 3 9.83 29.09 -40.09
N CYS A 4 10.79 28.67 -39.26
CA CYS A 4 10.58 27.52 -38.38
C CYS A 4 9.73 27.99 -37.19
N ASN A 5 8.45 27.62 -37.19
CA ASN A 5 7.57 27.90 -36.06
C ASN A 5 8.10 27.19 -34.80
N LYS A 6 7.86 27.79 -33.63
CA LYS A 6 8.36 27.28 -32.34
C LYS A 6 7.21 27.07 -31.38
N ILE A 7 7.15 25.90 -30.77
CA ILE A 7 6.25 25.61 -29.65
C ILE A 7 7.01 25.74 -28.35
N ARG A 8 6.49 26.53 -27.41
CA ARG A 8 7.08 26.72 -26.08
C ARG A 8 6.35 25.89 -25.05
N GLY A 9 7.11 25.17 -24.25
CA GLY A 9 6.62 24.33 -23.18
C GLY A 9 7.13 24.76 -21.82
N THR A 10 6.41 24.31 -20.79
CA THR A 10 6.83 24.38 -19.39
C THR A 10 6.84 22.96 -18.82
N VAL A 11 7.98 22.55 -18.27
CA VAL A 11 8.22 21.26 -17.63
C VAL A 11 8.30 21.47 -16.12
N VAL A 12 7.53 20.72 -15.35
CA VAL A 12 7.54 20.77 -13.88
C VAL A 12 8.03 19.45 -13.33
N LEU A 13 9.05 19.49 -12.48
CA LEU A 13 9.67 18.31 -11.87
C LEU A 13 10.08 18.56 -10.41
N LEU A 14 10.40 17.48 -9.69
CA LEU A 14 10.99 17.50 -8.35
C LEU A 14 12.25 16.65 -8.33
N ARG A 15 13.24 17.10 -7.57
CA ARG A 15 14.40 16.27 -7.25
C ARG A 15 14.20 15.52 -5.95
N LYS A 16 14.81 14.32 -5.86
CA LYS A 16 14.79 13.49 -4.66
C LYS A 16 15.45 14.17 -3.46
N ASN A 17 16.48 14.99 -3.70
CA ASN A 17 17.15 15.77 -2.66
C ASN A 17 16.67 17.22 -2.68
N LEU A 18 15.79 17.57 -1.74
CA LEU A 18 15.33 18.95 -1.50
C LEU A 18 16.46 19.91 -1.06
N SER A 19 17.64 19.38 -0.69
CA SER A 19 18.83 20.15 -0.34
C SER A 19 19.58 20.73 -1.55
N VAL A 20 19.29 20.23 -2.76
CA VAL A 20 19.82 20.81 -4.00
C VAL A 20 18.92 21.98 -4.39
N LEU A 21 19.15 23.14 -3.77
CA LEU A 21 18.39 24.38 -4.02
C LEU A 21 18.65 24.99 -5.41
N ASN A 22 19.49 24.36 -6.25
CA ASN A 22 19.80 24.84 -7.58
C ASN A 22 19.72 23.70 -8.60
N ASP A 23 18.61 23.66 -9.34
CA ASP A 23 18.40 22.69 -10.42
C ASP A 23 18.93 23.17 -11.79
N ALA A 24 19.73 24.25 -11.81
CA ALA A 24 20.40 24.71 -13.03
C ALA A 24 21.28 23.64 -13.68
N SER A 25 21.68 22.59 -12.95
CA SER A 25 22.46 21.49 -13.54
C SER A 25 21.68 20.67 -14.56
N LEU A 26 20.33 20.71 -14.57
CA LEU A 26 19.52 20.04 -15.58
C LEU A 26 19.40 20.83 -16.89
N VAL A 27 19.84 22.11 -16.89
CA VAL A 27 19.75 22.99 -18.05
C VAL A 27 20.82 22.61 -19.07
N GLY A 28 20.45 22.58 -20.35
CA GLY A 28 21.33 22.15 -21.42
C GLY A 28 21.08 20.69 -21.79
N LYS A 29 22.14 19.94 -22.15
CA LYS A 29 21.98 18.62 -22.80
C LYS A 29 21.67 17.45 -21.87
N GLU A 30 21.35 17.73 -20.61
CA GLU A 30 21.10 16.70 -19.60
C GLU A 30 19.75 16.02 -19.77
N VAL A 31 18.70 16.77 -20.09
CA VAL A 31 17.35 16.20 -20.26
C VAL A 31 16.84 16.50 -21.65
N CYS A 32 16.62 15.44 -22.43
CA CYS A 32 16.21 15.51 -23.82
C CYS A 32 14.75 15.05 -23.96
N LEU A 33 13.92 15.88 -24.60
CA LEU A 33 12.54 15.56 -24.94
C LEU A 33 12.38 15.52 -26.46
N ARG A 34 11.61 14.56 -26.97
CA ARG A 34 11.25 14.46 -28.39
C ARG A 34 9.75 14.24 -28.53
N LEU A 35 9.07 15.13 -29.23
CA LEU A 35 7.62 15.03 -29.45
C LEU A 35 7.28 13.89 -30.41
N ILE A 36 6.12 13.28 -30.22
CA ILE A 36 5.50 12.31 -31.11
C ILE A 36 4.14 12.88 -31.54
N SER A 37 3.91 12.92 -32.84
CA SER A 37 2.65 13.40 -33.40
C SER A 37 1.49 12.42 -33.19
N ALA A 38 0.29 12.94 -32.98
CA ALA A 38 -0.97 12.22 -33.04
C ALA A 38 -1.64 12.29 -34.42
N ASP A 39 -1.08 13.05 -35.38
CA ASP A 39 -1.72 13.32 -36.66
C ASP A 39 -1.87 12.05 -37.52
N ALA A 40 -3.05 11.83 -38.08
CA ALA A 40 -3.34 10.68 -38.93
C ALA A 40 -2.52 10.64 -40.22
N ALA A 41 -1.97 11.79 -40.65
CA ALA A 41 -1.09 11.89 -41.81
C ALA A 41 0.32 11.33 -41.56
N CYS A 42 0.77 11.29 -40.30
CA CYS A 42 2.05 10.68 -39.93
C CYS A 42 1.99 9.16 -40.11
N LYS A 43 3.07 8.55 -40.62
CA LYS A 43 3.16 7.10 -40.70
C LYS A 43 3.21 6.49 -39.31
N ALA A 44 2.61 5.32 -39.15
CA ALA A 44 2.78 4.53 -37.94
C ALA A 44 4.28 4.24 -37.73
N ASN A 45 4.77 4.42 -36.49
CA ASN A 45 6.16 4.22 -36.08
C ASN A 45 7.17 5.22 -36.68
N GLU A 46 6.71 6.40 -37.11
CA GLU A 46 7.63 7.49 -37.43
C GLU A 46 8.54 7.81 -36.24
N SER A 47 9.80 8.11 -36.53
CA SER A 47 10.75 8.50 -35.49
C SER A 47 10.25 9.74 -34.75
N PRO A 48 10.51 9.85 -33.43
CA PRO A 48 10.21 11.06 -32.69
C PRO A 48 10.81 12.29 -33.37
N GLY A 49 10.18 13.45 -33.16
CA GLY A 49 10.64 14.73 -33.67
C GLY A 49 12.05 15.12 -33.19
N LYS A 50 12.51 16.30 -33.59
CA LYS A 50 13.82 16.81 -33.18
C LYS A 50 13.94 16.90 -31.66
N PRO A 51 15.15 16.65 -31.10
CA PRO A 51 15.39 16.78 -29.67
C PRO A 51 15.27 18.25 -29.25
N ALA A 52 14.59 18.48 -28.14
CA ALA A 52 14.61 19.72 -27.38
C ALA A 52 15.11 19.45 -25.97
N TYR A 53 15.66 20.47 -25.34
CA TYR A 53 16.35 20.37 -24.07
C TYR A 53 15.73 21.30 -23.04
N LEU A 54 15.93 21.01 -21.76
CA LEU A 54 15.52 21.94 -20.71
C LEU A 54 16.37 23.22 -20.78
N GLU A 55 15.67 24.33 -20.82
CA GLU A 55 16.21 25.69 -20.88
C GLU A 55 16.03 26.35 -19.50
N GLU A 56 15.82 27.66 -19.47
CA GLU A 56 15.64 28.50 -18.28
C GLU A 56 14.88 27.81 -17.14
N TRP A 57 15.51 27.79 -15.97
CA TRP A 57 14.96 27.27 -14.73
C TRP A 57 14.38 28.40 -13.87
N SER A 58 13.28 28.09 -13.18
CA SER A 58 12.66 28.95 -12.18
C SER A 58 12.06 28.11 -11.05
N SER A 59 12.08 28.63 -9.83
CA SER A 59 11.32 28.04 -8.73
C SER A 59 9.82 28.10 -9.05
N SER A 60 9.12 26.98 -8.86
CA SER A 60 7.67 26.97 -9.05
C SER A 60 6.94 27.59 -7.84
N LYS A 61 5.62 27.74 -7.94
CA LYS A 61 4.76 28.18 -6.81
C LYS A 61 4.67 27.17 -5.68
N HIS A 62 5.01 25.91 -5.93
CA HIS A 62 4.93 24.82 -4.94
C HIS A 62 6.32 24.51 -4.39
N ILE A 63 6.41 24.31 -3.07
CA ILE A 63 7.67 24.04 -2.37
C ILE A 63 8.28 22.73 -2.90
N GLY A 64 9.55 22.79 -3.31
CA GLY A 64 10.30 21.63 -3.83
C GLY A 64 10.07 21.31 -5.31
N GLU A 65 9.20 22.06 -6.00
CA GLU A 65 8.96 21.92 -7.43
C GLU A 65 9.73 22.97 -8.24
N SER A 66 10.39 22.49 -9.30
CA SER A 66 11.16 23.30 -10.25
C SER A 66 10.45 23.35 -11.59
N SER A 67 10.43 24.53 -12.21
CA SER A 67 9.80 24.80 -13.50
C SER A 67 10.86 25.17 -14.52
N PHE A 68 10.88 24.46 -15.65
CA PHE A 68 11.81 24.66 -16.75
C PHE A 68 11.07 25.05 -18.02
N LYS A 69 11.68 25.90 -18.85
CA LYS A 69 11.25 26.13 -20.22
C LYS A 69 11.82 25.07 -21.16
N VAL A 70 11.11 24.80 -22.25
CA VAL A 70 11.58 23.95 -23.33
C VAL A 70 11.00 24.47 -24.64
N THR A 71 11.80 24.57 -25.69
CA THR A 71 11.35 25.07 -26.99
C THR A 71 11.54 24.01 -28.06
N PHE A 72 10.48 23.70 -28.81
CA PHE A 72 10.52 22.75 -29.92
C PHE A 72 10.41 23.48 -31.25
N ASP A 73 11.27 23.11 -32.20
CA ASP A 73 11.07 23.42 -33.61
C ASP A 73 9.86 22.62 -34.11
N TRP A 74 8.83 23.33 -34.57
CA TRP A 74 7.58 22.74 -35.03
C TRP A 74 7.33 23.07 -36.51
N ASP A 75 7.06 22.03 -37.29
CA ASP A 75 6.66 22.11 -38.69
C ASP A 75 5.15 21.82 -38.76
N GLU A 76 4.38 22.54 -39.58
CA GLU A 76 2.96 22.26 -39.79
C GLU A 76 2.71 20.81 -40.21
N LYS A 77 3.66 20.20 -40.93
CA LYS A 77 3.61 18.78 -41.30
C LYS A 77 3.71 17.81 -40.12
N PHE A 78 4.25 18.27 -38.99
CA PHE A 78 4.29 17.47 -37.77
C PHE A 78 2.90 17.31 -37.17
N GLY A 79 1.98 18.25 -37.39
CA GLY A 79 0.64 18.22 -36.81
C GLY A 79 0.67 18.33 -35.28
N VAL A 80 -0.28 17.66 -34.61
CA VAL A 80 -0.55 17.86 -33.19
C VAL A 80 0.27 16.90 -32.32
N PRO A 81 1.04 17.37 -31.32
CA PRO A 81 1.72 16.51 -30.35
C PRO A 81 0.74 15.64 -29.55
N GLY A 82 0.95 14.33 -29.54
CA GLY A 82 0.15 13.35 -28.81
C GLY A 82 0.87 12.61 -27.69
N ALA A 83 2.19 12.49 -27.82
CA ALA A 83 3.09 11.89 -26.84
C ALA A 83 4.45 12.59 -26.89
N PHE A 84 5.32 12.32 -25.93
CA PHE A 84 6.74 12.63 -26.04
C PHE A 84 7.58 11.52 -25.41
N VAL A 85 8.81 11.41 -25.91
CA VAL A 85 9.87 10.58 -25.34
C VAL A 85 10.79 11.47 -24.50
N ILE A 86 11.22 11.01 -23.33
CA ILE A 86 12.20 11.70 -22.49
C ILE A 86 13.40 10.80 -22.19
N GLN A 87 14.58 11.39 -22.24
CA GLN A 87 15.85 10.79 -21.84
C GLN A 87 16.51 11.68 -20.79
N ASN A 88 16.99 11.05 -19.72
CA ASN A 88 17.75 11.70 -18.66
C ASN A 88 19.21 11.25 -18.75
N ASN A 89 20.10 12.17 -19.08
CA ASN A 89 21.55 11.97 -19.11
C ASN A 89 22.22 12.43 -17.80
N ASP A 90 21.46 13.05 -16.87
CA ASP A 90 21.95 13.36 -15.53
C ASP A 90 22.13 12.04 -14.75
N GLN A 91 23.08 12.04 -13.81
CA GLN A 91 23.35 10.86 -12.96
C GLN A 91 22.23 10.58 -11.96
N ASN A 92 21.37 11.55 -11.67
CA ASN A 92 20.33 11.48 -10.67
C ASN A 92 18.94 11.39 -11.31
N GLU A 93 18.06 10.66 -10.66
CA GLU A 93 16.65 10.62 -11.01
C GLU A 93 15.90 11.89 -10.58
N PHE A 94 14.85 12.22 -11.31
CA PHE A 94 13.89 13.25 -10.93
C PHE A 94 12.46 12.74 -11.11
N TYR A 95 11.52 13.33 -10.38
CA TYR A 95 10.10 13.05 -10.50
C TYR A 95 9.47 14.06 -11.46
N LEU A 96 9.09 13.62 -12.65
CA LEU A 96 8.43 14.43 -13.65
C LEU A 96 6.94 14.56 -13.32
N LYS A 97 6.46 15.77 -13.03
CA LYS A 97 5.03 16.01 -12.74
C LYS A 97 4.26 16.26 -14.02
N THR A 98 4.60 17.31 -14.75
CA THR A 98 3.82 17.74 -15.92
C THR A 98 4.69 18.35 -17.00
N VAL A 99 4.24 18.22 -18.25
CA VAL A 99 4.72 19.01 -19.38
C VAL A 99 3.51 19.72 -19.99
N THR A 100 3.61 21.01 -20.26
CA THR A 100 2.52 21.79 -20.84
C THR A 100 3.03 22.64 -21.98
N PHE A 101 2.40 22.56 -23.14
CA PHE A 101 2.63 23.46 -24.26
C PHE A 101 1.46 24.43 -24.37
N GLU A 102 1.78 25.71 -24.49
CA GLU A 102 0.81 26.76 -24.74
C GLU A 102 0.86 27.12 -26.23
N ASP A 103 -0.26 27.63 -26.77
CA ASP A 103 -0.36 28.18 -28.12
C ASP A 103 0.05 27.21 -29.26
N VAL A 104 -0.24 25.91 -29.10
CA VAL A 104 -0.05 24.93 -30.17
C VAL A 104 -1.05 25.21 -31.31
N PRO A 105 -0.59 25.41 -32.56
CA PRO A 105 -1.49 25.71 -33.66
C PRO A 105 -2.59 24.65 -33.83
N GLY A 106 -3.85 25.08 -33.90
CA GLY A 106 -5.02 24.20 -34.07
C GLY A 106 -5.61 23.61 -32.77
N ASP A 107 -4.82 23.46 -31.71
CA ASP A 107 -5.25 22.80 -30.46
C ASP A 107 -5.19 23.71 -29.22
N GLY A 108 -4.42 24.80 -29.26
CA GLY A 108 -4.20 25.69 -28.12
C GLY A 108 -3.30 25.04 -27.07
N ARG A 109 -3.85 24.68 -25.92
CA ARG A 109 -3.07 24.17 -24.78
C ARG A 109 -3.02 22.65 -24.79
N ILE A 110 -1.80 22.08 -24.80
CA ILE A 110 -1.57 20.63 -24.69
C ILE A 110 -0.93 20.31 -23.35
N HIS A 111 -1.52 19.39 -22.60
CA HIS A 111 -1.10 19.06 -21.25
C HIS A 111 -0.79 17.57 -21.08
N PHE A 112 0.32 17.28 -20.42
CA PHE A 112 0.81 15.94 -20.09
C PHE A 112 0.88 15.80 -18.57
N VAL A 113 0.07 14.91 -18.01
CA VAL A 113 0.12 14.55 -16.59
C VAL A 113 1.01 13.32 -16.46
N CYS A 114 2.23 13.51 -15.98
CA CYS A 114 3.29 12.50 -16.02
C CYS A 114 3.39 11.73 -14.69
N ASN A 115 3.55 12.46 -13.58
CA ASN A 115 3.64 11.94 -12.21
C ASN A 115 4.47 10.64 -12.07
N SER A 116 5.70 10.65 -12.59
CA SER A 116 6.55 9.46 -12.59
C SER A 116 8.03 9.78 -12.45
N TRP A 117 8.77 8.87 -11.83
CA TRP A 117 10.23 8.96 -11.71
C TRP A 117 10.92 8.67 -13.04
N VAL A 118 11.84 9.54 -13.45
CA VAL A 118 12.69 9.37 -14.64
C VAL A 118 14.12 9.16 -14.17
N TYR A 119 14.60 7.93 -14.30
CA TYR A 119 15.97 7.53 -13.98
C TYR A 119 16.93 7.83 -15.14
N PRO A 120 18.25 7.80 -14.89
CA PRO A 120 19.26 7.90 -15.95
C PRO A 120 19.00 6.89 -17.06
N MET A 121 19.21 7.29 -18.32
CA MET A 121 18.79 6.52 -19.49
C MET A 121 19.45 5.14 -19.57
N GLU A 122 20.64 4.97 -18.99
CA GLU A 122 21.38 3.70 -18.95
C GLU A 122 20.65 2.62 -18.12
N ARG A 123 19.69 3.02 -17.29
CA ARG A 123 18.84 2.11 -16.50
C ARG A 123 17.70 1.53 -17.31
N TYR A 124 17.36 2.12 -18.45
CA TYR A 124 16.21 1.72 -19.25
C TYR A 124 16.63 0.99 -20.53
N LYS A 125 15.90 -0.08 -20.86
CA LYS A 125 16.02 -0.75 -22.16
C LYS A 125 15.38 0.05 -23.30
N ASN A 126 14.34 0.84 -22.97
CA ASN A 126 13.58 1.67 -23.89
C ASN A 126 13.38 3.04 -23.27
N ASP A 127 13.37 4.08 -24.09
CA ASP A 127 13.12 5.43 -23.60
C ASP A 127 11.72 5.56 -22.96
N ARG A 128 11.58 6.48 -22.01
CA ARG A 128 10.32 6.75 -21.32
C ARG A 128 9.38 7.53 -22.22
N VAL A 129 8.15 7.07 -22.36
CA VAL A 129 7.09 7.75 -23.13
C VAL A 129 6.00 8.28 -22.21
N PHE A 130 5.50 9.47 -22.51
CA PHE A 130 4.37 10.11 -21.83
C PHE A 130 3.34 10.58 -22.84
N PHE A 131 2.06 10.37 -22.56
CA PHE A 131 0.95 10.73 -23.43
C PHE A 131 0.24 11.99 -22.93
N THR A 132 -0.42 12.69 -23.85
CA THR A 132 -1.35 13.77 -23.48
C THR A 132 -2.47 13.26 -22.59
N ASN A 133 -3.16 14.16 -21.89
CA ASN A 133 -4.33 13.84 -21.07
C ASN A 133 -5.61 13.53 -21.89
N LYS A 134 -5.52 13.35 -23.21
CA LYS A 134 -6.65 12.92 -24.05
C LYS A 134 -6.88 11.41 -23.86
N THR A 135 -8.15 11.01 -23.70
CA THR A 135 -8.53 9.61 -23.44
C THR A 135 -8.99 8.92 -24.72
N TYR A 136 -8.51 7.70 -24.95
CA TYR A 136 -8.86 6.90 -26.13
C TYR A 136 -9.09 5.44 -25.78
N LEU A 137 -10.16 4.83 -26.32
CA LEU A 137 -10.23 3.37 -26.43
C LEU A 137 -9.12 2.84 -27.37
N PRO A 138 -8.75 1.55 -27.29
CA PRO A 138 -7.74 0.99 -28.20
C PRO A 138 -8.06 1.20 -29.69
N SER A 139 -9.34 1.08 -30.09
CA SER A 139 -9.81 1.29 -31.46
C SER A 139 -9.69 2.75 -31.93
N GLU A 140 -9.85 3.70 -31.00
CA GLU A 140 -9.84 5.14 -31.24
C GLU A 140 -8.45 5.77 -31.11
N THR A 141 -7.47 5.00 -30.63
CA THR A 141 -6.10 5.50 -30.46
C THR A 141 -5.56 5.98 -31.82
N PRO A 142 -5.08 7.24 -31.93
CA PRO A 142 -4.50 7.75 -33.16
C PRO A 142 -3.42 6.82 -33.71
N LYS A 143 -3.46 6.54 -35.02
CA LYS A 143 -2.62 5.52 -35.64
C LYS A 143 -1.13 5.65 -35.30
N PRO A 144 -0.50 6.84 -35.29
CA PRO A 144 0.91 6.98 -34.93
C PRO A 144 1.23 6.60 -33.48
N LEU A 145 0.27 6.78 -32.56
CA LEU A 145 0.47 6.52 -31.12
C LEU A 145 0.30 5.04 -30.74
N ARG A 146 -0.29 4.21 -31.61
CA ARG A 146 -0.63 2.80 -31.31
C ARG A 146 0.60 1.98 -30.95
N TYR A 147 1.72 2.19 -31.65
CA TYR A 147 2.96 1.48 -31.35
C TYR A 147 3.51 1.86 -29.99
N TYR A 148 3.61 3.15 -29.68
CA TYR A 148 4.08 3.61 -28.37
C TYR A 148 3.19 3.10 -27.24
N ARG A 149 1.87 3.10 -27.45
CA ARG A 149 0.90 2.55 -26.48
C ARG A 149 1.17 1.06 -26.22
N GLU A 150 1.34 0.26 -27.27
CA GLU A 150 1.58 -1.18 -27.13
C GLU A 150 2.97 -1.48 -26.55
N GLN A 151 4.00 -0.73 -26.93
CA GLN A 151 5.34 -0.88 -26.36
C GLN A 151 5.37 -0.54 -24.87
N GLU A 152 4.72 0.55 -24.46
CA GLU A 152 4.63 0.91 -23.04
C GLU A 152 3.94 -0.21 -22.24
N LEU A 153 2.84 -0.78 -22.76
CA LEU A 153 2.18 -1.93 -22.13
C LEU A 153 3.07 -3.17 -22.04
N ARG A 154 3.92 -3.43 -23.05
CA ARG A 154 4.89 -4.54 -23.01
C ARG A 154 5.98 -4.31 -21.97
N ILE A 155 6.51 -3.08 -21.88
CA ILE A 155 7.50 -2.70 -20.87
C ILE A 155 6.90 -2.88 -19.46
N LEU A 156 5.67 -2.42 -19.25
CA LEU A 156 4.98 -2.54 -17.96
C LEU A 156 4.67 -4.00 -17.60
N ARG A 157 4.46 -4.91 -18.56
CA ARG A 157 4.27 -6.34 -18.28
C ARG A 157 5.58 -7.08 -17.98
N GLY A 158 6.70 -6.60 -18.51
CA GLY A 158 7.98 -7.31 -18.42
C GLY A 158 7.98 -8.63 -19.19
N ASP A 159 8.96 -9.49 -18.88
CA ASP A 159 9.17 -10.79 -19.53
C ASP A 159 8.99 -11.99 -18.58
N GLY A 160 8.56 -11.73 -17.33
CA GLY A 160 8.38 -12.73 -16.28
C GLY A 160 9.68 -13.31 -15.71
N LYS A 161 10.85 -12.74 -16.04
CA LYS A 161 12.16 -13.29 -15.68
C LYS A 161 13.02 -12.30 -14.91
N GLY A 162 14.03 -12.83 -14.22
CA GLY A 162 15.08 -12.05 -13.55
C GLY A 162 14.61 -11.25 -12.33
N GLY A 163 15.60 -10.72 -11.59
CA GLY A 163 15.34 -9.84 -10.45
C GLY A 163 15.01 -8.42 -10.89
N LEU A 164 13.97 -7.86 -10.27
CA LEU A 164 13.50 -6.50 -10.55
C LEU A 164 14.29 -5.49 -9.72
N GLN A 165 14.63 -4.36 -10.35
CA GLN A 165 15.45 -3.28 -9.79
C GLN A 165 14.59 -2.11 -9.36
N GLU A 166 15.13 -1.20 -8.53
CA GLU A 166 14.39 -0.05 -7.99
C GLU A 166 13.70 0.80 -9.08
N TRP A 167 14.35 1.00 -10.23
CA TRP A 167 13.85 1.82 -11.33
C TRP A 167 12.86 1.11 -12.26
N ASP A 168 12.66 -0.20 -12.08
CA ASP A 168 11.76 -0.98 -12.94
C ASP A 168 10.29 -0.63 -12.66
N ARG A 169 9.47 -0.69 -13.72
CA ARG A 169 8.02 -0.42 -13.68
C ARG A 169 7.22 -1.66 -14.09
N VAL A 170 7.71 -2.85 -13.76
CA VAL A 170 7.13 -4.12 -14.18
C VAL A 170 6.05 -4.56 -13.19
N TYR A 171 4.83 -4.71 -13.70
CA TYR A 171 3.66 -5.25 -13.02
C TYR A 171 3.45 -6.68 -13.50
N ASP A 172 3.77 -7.62 -12.63
CA ASP A 172 3.60 -9.05 -12.89
C ASP A 172 3.13 -9.77 -11.62
N TYR A 173 2.67 -11.00 -11.78
CA TYR A 173 2.01 -11.78 -10.74
C TYR A 173 2.90 -12.88 -10.21
N ASP A 174 2.77 -13.15 -8.91
CA ASP A 174 3.40 -14.31 -8.29
C ASP A 174 2.58 -14.74 -7.05
N TYR A 175 2.88 -15.92 -6.50
CA TYR A 175 2.22 -16.51 -5.34
C TYR A 175 2.75 -15.94 -4.03
N TYR A 176 2.05 -16.19 -2.93
CA TYR A 176 2.61 -15.91 -1.60
C TYR A 176 3.55 -17.04 -1.17
N ASN A 177 4.67 -17.16 -1.88
CA ASN A 177 5.79 -18.07 -1.61
C ASN A 177 6.97 -17.38 -0.90
N ASN A 178 6.82 -16.10 -0.55
CA ASN A 178 7.85 -15.26 0.07
C ASN A 178 7.63 -15.04 1.58
N LEU A 179 6.65 -15.71 2.19
CA LEU A 179 6.30 -15.55 3.61
C LEU A 179 7.18 -16.40 4.55
N GLY A 180 7.66 -17.55 4.07
CA GLY A 180 8.52 -18.46 4.83
C GLY A 180 10.00 -18.07 4.79
N ASN A 181 10.80 -18.64 5.69
CA ASN A 181 12.26 -18.53 5.67
C ASN A 181 12.93 -19.89 5.97
N PRO A 182 12.77 -20.88 5.08
CA PRO A 182 13.25 -22.25 5.30
C PRO A 182 14.79 -22.32 5.44
N ASP A 183 15.54 -21.45 4.77
CA ASP A 183 17.01 -21.37 4.88
C ASP A 183 17.49 -21.02 6.29
N LYS A 184 16.69 -20.26 7.06
CA LYS A 184 17.03 -19.92 8.45
C LYS A 184 16.84 -21.11 9.39
N ASP A 185 15.70 -21.79 9.27
CA ASP A 185 15.31 -22.97 10.08
C ASP A 185 14.02 -23.55 9.48
N HIS A 186 13.89 -24.88 9.40
CA HIS A 186 12.70 -25.57 8.92
C HIS A 186 11.40 -25.11 9.59
N LYS A 187 11.44 -24.67 10.87
CA LYS A 187 10.24 -24.15 11.57
C LYS A 187 9.69 -22.84 10.99
N TYR A 188 10.50 -22.12 10.19
CA TYR A 188 10.08 -20.92 9.48
C TYR A 188 9.59 -21.20 8.06
N ALA A 189 9.60 -22.45 7.60
CA ALA A 189 8.95 -22.84 6.35
C ALA A 189 7.44 -22.57 6.43
N ARG A 190 6.84 -22.10 5.34
CA ARG A 190 5.40 -21.81 5.23
C ARG A 190 4.87 -22.43 3.96
N LYS A 191 3.59 -22.83 3.97
CA LYS A 191 2.90 -23.26 2.75
C LYS A 191 2.74 -22.07 1.82
N ILE A 192 2.91 -22.32 0.52
CA ILE A 192 2.65 -21.33 -0.52
C ILE A 192 1.14 -21.09 -0.61
N LEU A 193 0.73 -19.82 -0.61
CA LEU A 193 -0.68 -19.45 -0.80
C LEU A 193 -0.91 -18.99 -2.24
N GLY A 194 -1.87 -19.62 -2.91
CA GLY A 194 -2.19 -19.45 -4.32
C GLY A 194 -1.65 -20.59 -5.20
N GLY A 195 -2.29 -20.83 -6.35
CA GLY A 195 -1.84 -21.83 -7.33
C GLY A 195 -2.23 -23.27 -7.02
N SER A 196 -2.88 -23.52 -5.87
CA SER A 196 -3.43 -24.83 -5.50
C SER A 196 -4.90 -24.72 -5.11
N VAL A 197 -5.60 -25.85 -5.20
CA VAL A 197 -7.00 -25.97 -4.73
C VAL A 197 -7.07 -25.96 -3.20
N ASP A 198 -6.03 -26.48 -2.54
CA ASP A 198 -5.96 -26.57 -1.07
C ASP A 198 -5.68 -25.20 -0.41
N TYR A 199 -4.92 -24.34 -1.08
CA TYR A 199 -4.57 -23.00 -0.59
C TYR A 199 -4.84 -21.95 -1.68
N PRO A 200 -6.12 -21.72 -2.06
CA PRO A 200 -6.44 -20.69 -3.02
C PRO A 200 -6.18 -19.32 -2.39
N TYR A 201 -5.53 -18.44 -3.14
CA TYR A 201 -5.21 -17.09 -2.68
C TYR A 201 -5.04 -16.12 -3.85
N PRO A 202 -5.36 -14.82 -3.67
CA PRO A 202 -5.01 -13.80 -4.65
C PRO A 202 -3.52 -13.82 -4.98
N ARG A 203 -3.16 -13.43 -6.21
CA ARG A 203 -1.76 -13.19 -6.56
C ARG A 203 -1.28 -11.90 -5.91
N ARG A 204 0.03 -11.81 -5.70
CA ARG A 204 0.72 -10.59 -5.31
C ARG A 204 1.59 -10.07 -6.46
N ALA A 205 2.14 -8.87 -6.29
CA ALA A 205 3.12 -8.33 -7.21
C ALA A 205 4.43 -9.13 -7.17
N ARG A 206 4.90 -9.55 -8.34
CA ARG A 206 6.20 -10.23 -8.50
C ARG A 206 7.33 -9.31 -8.03
N THR A 207 8.26 -9.87 -7.27
CA THR A 207 9.45 -9.20 -6.72
C THR A 207 10.72 -9.68 -7.40
N GLY A 208 10.75 -10.93 -7.86
CA GLY A 208 11.82 -11.49 -8.67
C GLY A 208 13.09 -11.82 -7.89
N LEU A 209 13.04 -11.91 -6.56
CA LEU A 209 14.17 -12.44 -5.79
C LEU A 209 14.38 -13.92 -6.15
N PRO A 210 15.62 -14.43 -6.03
CA PRO A 210 15.89 -15.84 -6.31
C PRO A 210 15.17 -16.75 -5.32
N PRO A 211 14.94 -18.03 -5.65
CA PRO A 211 14.48 -19.03 -4.71
C PRO A 211 15.40 -19.19 -3.50
N THR A 212 14.86 -19.76 -2.43
CA THR A 212 15.65 -20.20 -1.26
C THR A 212 16.53 -21.40 -1.63
N GLU A 213 17.64 -21.59 -0.91
CA GLU A 213 18.54 -22.73 -1.15
C GLU A 213 17.89 -24.07 -0.75
N SER A 214 17.09 -24.04 0.32
CA SER A 214 16.43 -25.21 0.89
C SER A 214 15.10 -25.59 0.22
N ASP A 215 14.41 -24.63 -0.43
CA ASP A 215 13.14 -24.85 -1.10
C ASP A 215 13.05 -24.01 -2.41
N PRO A 216 13.20 -24.65 -3.59
CA PRO A 216 13.13 -23.97 -4.88
C PRO A 216 11.79 -23.31 -5.19
N ASP A 217 10.71 -23.71 -4.51
CA ASP A 217 9.38 -23.12 -4.72
C ASP A 217 9.14 -21.88 -3.83
N SER A 218 9.97 -21.70 -2.79
CA SER A 218 9.94 -20.54 -1.88
C SER A 218 10.90 -19.44 -2.35
N GLU A 219 10.42 -18.19 -2.39
CA GLU A 219 11.26 -17.04 -2.74
C GLU A 219 12.11 -16.62 -1.53
N SER A 220 13.37 -16.28 -1.78
CA SER A 220 14.30 -15.79 -0.75
C SER A 220 13.81 -14.48 -0.13
N ARG A 221 14.24 -14.24 1.12
CA ARG A 221 13.85 -13.05 1.86
C ARG A 221 14.99 -12.07 1.99
N LEU A 222 14.66 -10.79 1.81
CA LEU A 222 15.50 -9.72 2.32
C LEU A 222 15.51 -9.77 3.86
N PRO A 223 16.67 -9.47 4.50
CA PRO A 223 16.72 -9.27 5.94
C PRO A 223 15.64 -8.28 6.40
N PHE A 224 15.08 -8.46 7.59
CA PHE A 224 14.01 -7.59 8.11
C PHE A 224 14.34 -6.09 8.01
N LEU A 225 15.61 -5.73 8.26
CA LEU A 225 16.15 -4.37 8.16
C LEU A 225 16.10 -3.78 6.73
N MET A 226 15.98 -4.61 5.70
CA MET A 226 15.90 -4.24 4.29
C MET A 226 14.52 -4.53 3.69
N SER A 227 13.52 -4.90 4.51
CA SER A 227 12.17 -5.20 4.03
C SER A 227 11.48 -4.00 3.36
N LEU A 228 11.91 -2.77 3.65
CA LEU A 228 11.49 -1.53 2.97
C LEU A 228 12.01 -1.42 1.52
N ASN A 229 12.90 -2.33 1.12
CA ASN A 229 13.46 -2.44 -0.23
C ASN A 229 12.85 -3.61 -1.01
N ILE A 230 11.78 -4.25 -0.49
CA ILE A 230 11.00 -5.17 -1.31
C ILE A 230 10.52 -4.41 -2.54
N TYR A 231 10.76 -4.99 -3.71
CA TYR A 231 10.41 -4.38 -4.97
C TYR A 231 8.91 -4.12 -5.05
N VAL A 232 8.58 -2.91 -5.47
CA VAL A 232 7.29 -2.53 -6.05
C VAL A 232 7.59 -1.69 -7.29
N PRO A 233 6.73 -1.68 -8.32
CA PRO A 233 6.89 -0.79 -9.46
C PRO A 233 7.19 0.63 -9.00
N ARG A 234 8.20 1.27 -9.60
CA ARG A 234 8.84 2.46 -9.03
C ARG A 234 7.87 3.57 -8.61
N ASP A 235 6.82 3.78 -9.41
CA ASP A 235 5.83 4.84 -9.20
C ASP A 235 4.78 4.50 -8.13
N GLU A 236 4.66 3.21 -7.73
CA GLU A 236 3.80 2.75 -6.63
C GLU A 236 4.47 2.87 -5.25
N ARG A 237 5.80 3.00 -5.24
CA ARG A 237 6.55 3.18 -3.99
C ARG A 237 6.15 4.49 -3.34
N PHE A 238 5.90 4.47 -2.03
CA PHE A 238 5.58 5.67 -1.28
C PHE A 238 6.61 6.78 -1.51
N GLY A 239 6.11 8.01 -1.71
CA GLY A 239 6.93 9.21 -1.64
C GLY A 239 7.53 9.39 -0.25
N GLN A 240 8.56 10.23 -0.14
CA GLN A 240 9.35 10.40 1.08
C GLN A 240 8.50 10.70 2.33
N LEU A 241 7.56 11.65 2.25
CA LEU A 241 6.71 12.00 3.39
C LEU A 241 5.86 10.82 3.90
N LYS A 242 5.17 10.11 2.98
CA LYS A 242 4.38 8.92 3.35
C LYS A 242 5.23 7.79 3.92
N MET A 243 6.45 7.62 3.41
CA MET A 243 7.41 6.64 3.93
C MET A 243 7.91 7.03 5.32
N SER A 244 8.17 8.33 5.55
CA SER A 244 8.55 8.88 6.86
C SER A 244 7.44 8.65 7.90
N ASP A 245 6.19 8.93 7.55
CA ASP A 245 5.03 8.64 8.41
C ASP A 245 4.91 7.13 8.73
N PHE A 246 5.01 6.26 7.71
CA PHE A 246 4.96 4.81 7.91
C PHE A 246 6.06 4.31 8.85
N LEU A 247 7.29 4.81 8.68
CA LEU A 247 8.42 4.46 9.52
C LEU A 247 8.28 5.00 10.94
N ALA A 248 7.72 6.20 11.09
CA ALA A 248 7.44 6.80 12.38
C ALA A 248 6.48 5.91 13.20
N TYR A 249 5.38 5.45 12.60
CA TYR A 249 4.46 4.52 13.26
C TYR A 249 5.10 3.15 13.57
N THR A 250 5.94 2.64 12.66
CA THR A 250 6.67 1.39 12.87
C THR A 250 7.61 1.50 14.07
N MET A 251 8.35 2.61 14.19
CA MET A 251 9.23 2.87 15.34
C MET A 251 8.48 2.94 16.66
N LYS A 252 7.33 3.61 16.67
CA LYS A 252 6.48 3.73 17.86
C LYS A 252 6.11 2.35 18.39
N SER A 253 5.72 1.45 17.49
CA SER A 253 5.36 0.06 17.81
C SER A 253 6.55 -0.75 18.34
N ILE A 254 7.75 -0.61 17.76
CA ILE A 254 8.98 -1.28 18.23
C ILE A 254 9.41 -0.77 19.61
N PHE A 255 9.39 0.56 19.82
CA PHE A 255 9.75 1.17 21.10
C PHE A 255 8.91 0.62 22.24
N GLN A 256 7.62 0.50 22.03
CA GLN A 256 6.67 0.09 23.07
C GLN A 256 6.72 -1.41 23.36
N TYR A 257 6.91 -2.26 22.33
CA TYR A 257 7.21 -3.68 22.55
C TYR A 257 8.43 -3.87 23.47
N LEU A 258 9.48 -3.07 23.25
CA LEU A 258 10.70 -3.13 24.06
C LEU A 258 10.52 -2.50 25.45
N LYS A 259 9.80 -1.37 25.58
CA LYS A 259 9.50 -0.72 26.87
C LYS A 259 8.66 -1.62 27.78
N SER A 260 7.59 -2.22 27.25
CA SER A 260 6.75 -3.18 27.99
C SER A 260 7.50 -4.44 28.41
N SER A 261 8.54 -4.83 27.67
CA SER A 261 9.44 -5.92 28.05
C SER A 261 10.50 -5.53 29.08
N LEU A 262 10.72 -4.23 29.33
CA LEU A 262 11.75 -3.68 30.23
C LEU A 262 11.18 -3.15 31.56
N GLU A 263 9.97 -2.58 31.58
CA GLU A 263 9.29 -2.08 32.79
C GLU A 263 8.57 -3.18 33.59
N ALA A 264 9.23 -4.33 33.78
CA ALA A 264 8.78 -5.39 34.68
C ALA A 264 9.03 -5.00 36.15
N ILE A 265 8.35 -3.96 36.64
CA ILE A 265 8.38 -3.55 38.05
C ILE A 265 7.14 -4.10 38.75
N GLY A 266 7.27 -5.32 39.27
CA GLY A 266 6.46 -5.90 40.34
C GLY A 266 5.11 -6.50 39.93
N GLY A 267 4.97 -7.81 40.13
CA GLY A 267 3.69 -8.53 40.03
C GLY A 267 3.77 -9.82 39.24
N THR A 268 4.16 -9.78 37.98
CA THR A 268 4.62 -10.92 37.17
C THR A 268 5.44 -10.34 36.01
N PRO A 269 6.70 -10.76 35.77
CA PRO A 269 7.49 -10.17 34.69
C PRO A 269 6.79 -10.38 33.33
N ASN A 270 6.47 -9.29 32.62
CA ASN A 270 5.86 -9.25 31.29
C ASN A 270 4.34 -9.50 31.19
N GLU A 271 3.55 -9.32 32.26
CA GLU A 271 2.08 -9.37 32.20
C GLU A 271 1.44 -8.11 32.80
N PHE A 272 0.15 -7.88 32.50
CA PHE A 272 -0.64 -6.81 33.12
C PHE A 272 -1.39 -7.37 34.31
N ASP A 273 -1.17 -6.81 35.51
CA ASP A 273 -1.87 -7.24 36.73
C ASP A 273 -3.26 -6.57 36.87
N SER A 274 -3.52 -5.49 36.14
CA SER A 274 -4.81 -4.78 36.16
C SER A 274 -5.15 -4.04 34.87
N PHE A 275 -6.44 -3.73 34.66
CA PHE A 275 -6.85 -2.83 33.57
C PHE A 275 -6.25 -1.43 33.69
N GLN A 276 -5.91 -0.98 34.91
CA GLN A 276 -5.23 0.29 35.09
C GLN A 276 -3.83 0.27 34.49
N ASP A 277 -3.14 -0.87 34.50
CA ASP A 277 -1.81 -1.00 33.90
C ASP A 277 -1.88 -0.91 32.37
N VAL A 278 -2.96 -1.42 31.76
CA VAL A 278 -3.24 -1.21 30.33
C VAL A 278 -3.54 0.26 30.03
N LEU A 279 -4.33 0.94 30.88
CA LEU A 279 -4.67 2.35 30.68
C LEU A 279 -3.45 3.28 30.80
N LYS A 280 -2.48 2.96 31.66
CA LYS A 280 -1.22 3.70 31.82
C LYS A 280 -0.41 3.76 30.51
N LEU A 281 -0.59 2.84 29.57
CA LEU A 281 0.05 2.90 28.24
C LEU A 281 -0.32 4.19 27.46
N TYR A 282 -1.45 4.80 27.81
CA TYR A 282 -2.00 6.01 27.19
C TYR A 282 -1.99 7.22 28.14
N GLU A 283 -1.47 7.05 29.36
CA GLU A 283 -1.55 8.02 30.46
C GLU A 283 -0.18 8.13 31.13
N GLY A 284 0.68 9.00 30.59
CA GLY A 284 2.02 9.25 31.15
C GLY A 284 3.06 9.36 30.04
N GLY A 285 3.76 10.49 29.98
CA GLY A 285 4.84 10.70 29.03
C GLY A 285 5.90 9.61 29.15
N ALA A 286 6.40 9.12 28.00
CA ALA A 286 7.49 8.16 28.01
C ALA A 286 8.81 8.88 28.33
N ASP A 287 9.56 8.37 29.30
CA ASP A 287 10.97 8.72 29.43
C ASP A 287 11.71 8.35 28.13
N LEU A 288 12.70 9.18 27.77
CA LEU A 288 13.47 9.06 26.53
C LEU A 288 14.06 7.64 26.36
N PRO A 289 14.12 7.12 25.11
CA PRO A 289 14.75 5.84 24.83
C PRO A 289 16.16 5.72 25.41
N ASP A 290 16.43 4.59 26.06
CA ASP A 290 17.78 4.20 26.48
C ASP A 290 18.73 4.07 25.28
N ILE A 291 20.03 4.27 25.49
CA ILE A 291 21.08 4.34 24.44
C ILE A 291 21.08 3.09 23.53
N ALA A 292 20.75 1.93 24.10
CA ALA A 292 20.64 0.67 23.38
C ALA A 292 19.54 0.70 22.30
N LEU A 293 18.41 1.34 22.57
CA LEU A 293 17.27 1.40 21.65
C LEU A 293 17.51 2.38 20.51
N LEU A 294 18.16 3.52 20.80
CA LEU A 294 18.64 4.44 19.76
C LEU A 294 19.65 3.77 18.82
N SER A 295 20.52 2.89 19.35
CA SER A 295 21.48 2.14 18.55
C SER A 295 20.81 1.10 17.63
N TYR A 296 19.68 0.53 18.04
CA TYR A 296 18.88 -0.40 17.24
C TYR A 296 18.10 0.34 16.14
N ILE A 297 17.47 1.47 16.47
CA ILE A 297 16.76 2.33 15.50
C ILE A 297 17.70 2.83 14.40
N ARG A 298 18.92 3.28 14.75
CA ARG A 298 19.94 3.72 13.78
C ARG A 298 20.40 2.62 12.82
N LYS A 299 20.22 1.35 13.16
CA LYS A 299 20.55 0.21 12.28
C LYS A 299 19.40 -0.16 11.33
N ILE A 300 18.18 0.26 11.63
CA ILE A 300 16.97 -0.08 10.85
C ILE A 300 16.67 0.99 9.80
N ILE A 301 16.90 2.27 10.12
CA ILE A 301 16.40 3.38 9.31
C ILE A 301 17.56 4.20 8.73
N PRO A 302 17.53 4.53 7.42
CA PRO A 302 18.50 5.44 6.82
C PRO A 302 18.58 6.79 7.57
N LEU A 303 19.80 7.31 7.68
CA LEU A 303 20.10 8.55 8.42
C LEU A 303 19.32 9.76 7.90
N GLU A 304 19.02 9.78 6.61
CA GLU A 304 18.28 10.84 5.92
C GLU A 304 16.82 10.92 6.39
N LEU A 305 16.18 9.75 6.55
CA LEU A 305 14.80 9.63 7.05
C LEU A 305 14.71 9.89 8.55
N LEU A 306 15.72 9.48 9.31
CA LEU A 306 15.82 9.78 10.73
C LEU A 306 15.84 11.29 11.00
N LYS A 307 16.56 12.07 10.18
CA LYS A 307 16.63 13.54 10.33
C LYS A 307 15.28 14.23 10.18
N GLU A 308 14.37 13.70 9.35
CA GLU A 308 13.01 14.23 9.24
C GLU A 308 12.19 13.93 10.50
N ILE A 309 12.38 12.75 11.09
CA ILE A 309 11.64 12.33 12.28
C ILE A 309 12.13 13.07 13.54
N TYR A 310 13.45 13.25 13.68
CA TYR A 310 14.08 14.00 14.79
C TYR A 310 13.81 15.51 14.77
N ARG A 311 13.19 16.06 13.72
CA ARG A 311 12.73 17.46 13.71
C ARG A 311 11.49 17.68 14.59
N THR A 312 10.80 16.61 14.97
CA THR A 312 9.61 16.65 15.82
C THR A 312 10.01 16.32 17.27
N ASP A 313 9.36 16.93 18.25
CA ASP A 313 9.71 16.81 19.67
C ASP A 313 9.76 15.33 20.13
N CYS A 314 10.95 14.82 20.42
CA CYS A 314 11.23 13.40 20.61
C CYS A 314 10.47 12.76 21.77
N ALA A 315 10.17 13.52 22.83
CA ALA A 315 9.46 12.99 23.99
C ALA A 315 7.97 12.71 23.69
N GLN A 316 7.35 13.57 22.88
CA GLN A 316 5.95 13.46 22.49
C GLN A 316 5.71 12.38 21.42
N PHE A 317 6.76 12.03 20.68
CA PHE A 317 6.71 11.04 19.59
C PHE A 317 6.36 9.63 20.08
N PHE A 318 6.79 9.25 21.28
CA PHE A 318 6.70 7.88 21.81
C PHE A 318 5.44 7.57 22.66
N GLU A 319 4.56 8.54 22.92
CA GLU A 319 3.31 8.35 23.67
C GLU A 319 2.18 7.81 22.78
N PHE A 320 1.48 6.73 23.15
CA PHE A 320 0.32 6.29 22.35
C PHE A 320 -0.80 7.35 22.39
N PRO A 321 -1.40 7.70 21.23
CA PRO A 321 -2.62 8.48 21.27
C PRO A 321 -3.70 7.68 21.99
N LYS A 322 -4.42 8.31 22.92
CA LYS A 322 -5.53 7.69 23.64
C LYS A 322 -6.58 7.14 22.64
N PRO A 323 -6.90 5.83 22.67
CA PRO A 323 -7.90 5.25 21.78
C PRO A 323 -9.26 5.92 21.92
N GLN A 324 -9.97 6.11 20.81
CA GLN A 324 -11.26 6.80 20.79
C GLN A 324 -12.30 6.12 21.68
N VAL A 325 -12.32 4.78 21.69
CA VAL A 325 -13.27 3.98 22.49
C VAL A 325 -13.16 4.23 24.00
N ILE A 326 -11.99 4.63 24.51
CA ILE A 326 -11.79 4.97 25.93
C ILE A 326 -11.65 6.47 26.19
N LYS A 327 -11.80 7.31 25.16
CA LYS A 327 -11.51 8.75 25.26
C LYS A 327 -12.45 9.43 26.25
N GLU A 328 -13.75 9.23 26.07
CA GLU A 328 -14.82 9.79 26.90
C GLU A 328 -15.15 8.90 28.11
N ASN A 329 -15.14 7.58 27.93
CA ASN A 329 -15.48 6.62 28.99
C ASN A 329 -14.52 5.43 28.98
N LYS A 330 -13.70 5.30 30.03
CA LYS A 330 -12.67 4.25 30.14
C LYS A 330 -13.22 2.84 30.37
N SER A 331 -14.50 2.69 30.67
CA SER A 331 -15.13 1.41 30.98
C SER A 331 -16.29 1.02 30.06
N ALA A 332 -16.67 1.86 29.08
CA ALA A 332 -17.81 1.60 28.20
C ALA A 332 -17.64 0.31 27.37
N TRP A 333 -16.41 -0.01 26.97
CA TRP A 333 -16.07 -1.24 26.22
C TRP A 333 -16.47 -2.55 26.93
N ARG A 334 -16.81 -2.50 28.22
CA ARG A 334 -17.22 -3.66 29.03
C ARG A 334 -18.72 -3.93 28.98
N SER A 335 -19.52 -3.06 28.37
CA SER A 335 -20.97 -3.20 28.33
C SER A 335 -21.41 -4.08 27.15
N ASP A 336 -22.53 -4.78 27.33
CA ASP A 336 -23.12 -5.60 26.26
C ASP A 336 -23.56 -4.73 25.08
N GLU A 337 -24.02 -3.51 25.36
CA GLU A 337 -24.41 -2.53 24.34
C GLU A 337 -23.23 -2.16 23.45
N GLU A 338 -22.06 -1.82 24.02
CA GLU A 338 -20.88 -1.49 23.22
C GLU A 338 -20.35 -2.70 22.45
N PHE A 339 -20.35 -3.87 23.09
CA PHE A 339 -19.97 -5.13 22.46
C PHE A 339 -20.83 -5.46 21.22
N ALA A 340 -22.16 -5.30 21.32
CA ALA A 340 -23.07 -5.51 20.20
C ALA A 340 -22.97 -4.38 19.16
N ARG A 341 -22.89 -3.12 19.60
CA ARG A 341 -22.81 -1.94 18.73
C ARG A 341 -21.55 -1.97 17.85
N GLU A 342 -20.42 -2.45 18.36
CA GLU A 342 -19.20 -2.60 17.57
C GLU A 342 -19.34 -3.58 16.39
N MET A 343 -20.29 -4.51 16.45
CA MET A 343 -20.60 -5.41 15.32
C MET A 343 -21.32 -4.69 14.17
N LEU A 344 -21.85 -3.49 14.39
CA LEU A 344 -22.53 -2.66 13.39
C LEU A 344 -21.76 -1.38 13.05
N ALA A 345 -21.00 -0.84 14.01
CA ALA A 345 -20.34 0.46 13.89
C ALA A 345 -18.97 0.49 14.58
N GLY A 346 -18.33 -0.67 14.76
CA GLY A 346 -16.97 -0.82 15.25
C GLY A 346 -15.98 -1.09 14.12
N VAL A 347 -14.88 -1.77 14.45
CA VAL A 347 -13.77 -2.01 13.49
C VAL A 347 -14.13 -3.01 12.38
N ASN A 348 -15.07 -3.93 12.63
CA ASN A 348 -15.43 -4.99 11.68
C ASN A 348 -16.95 -5.18 11.56
N PRO A 349 -17.67 -4.23 10.92
CA PRO A 349 -19.13 -4.19 10.93
C PRO A 349 -19.79 -5.05 9.82
N VAL A 350 -19.10 -6.06 9.28
CA VAL A 350 -19.50 -6.76 8.04
C VAL A 350 -19.73 -8.26 8.19
N ILE A 351 -19.59 -8.82 9.39
CA ILE A 351 -19.73 -10.27 9.64
C ILE A 351 -21.10 -10.63 10.20
N ILE A 352 -21.73 -9.74 10.98
CA ILE A 352 -23.04 -9.98 11.58
C ILE A 352 -24.07 -10.35 10.49
N ARG A 353 -24.86 -11.38 10.74
CA ARG A 353 -25.91 -11.86 9.83
C ARG A 353 -27.21 -12.06 10.57
N ARG A 354 -28.34 -11.97 9.86
CA ARG A 354 -29.64 -12.36 10.43
C ARG A 354 -29.63 -13.85 10.74
N LEU A 355 -30.21 -14.23 11.88
CA LEU A 355 -30.39 -15.63 12.26
C LEU A 355 -31.66 -16.16 11.58
N GLU A 356 -31.52 -17.20 10.78
CA GLU A 356 -32.64 -17.76 9.97
C GLU A 356 -33.28 -18.99 10.60
N GLU A 357 -32.53 -19.74 11.40
CA GLU A 357 -32.99 -20.94 12.08
C GLU A 357 -32.42 -21.01 13.49
N PHE A 358 -33.16 -21.64 14.40
CA PHE A 358 -32.72 -21.86 15.76
C PHE A 358 -33.01 -23.31 16.21
N PRO A 359 -32.06 -23.99 16.87
CA PRO A 359 -30.72 -23.51 17.22
C PRO A 359 -29.82 -23.37 15.97
N PRO A 360 -28.77 -22.52 16.00
CA PRO A 360 -27.88 -22.35 14.85
C PRO A 360 -27.22 -23.67 14.44
N ALA A 361 -27.32 -24.07 13.17
CA ALA A 361 -26.73 -25.29 12.66
C ALA A 361 -25.30 -25.09 12.12
N SER A 362 -24.53 -26.17 12.16
CA SER A 362 -23.19 -26.28 11.56
C SER A 362 -23.26 -27.06 10.25
N LYS A 363 -22.44 -26.69 9.28
CA LYS A 363 -22.26 -27.43 8.01
C LYS A 363 -21.04 -28.35 8.01
N LEU A 364 -20.33 -28.42 9.12
CA LEU A 364 -19.13 -29.25 9.26
C LEU A 364 -19.46 -30.74 9.35
N ASP A 365 -18.53 -31.57 8.88
CA ASP A 365 -18.66 -33.03 8.98
C ASP A 365 -18.53 -33.48 10.44
N SER A 366 -19.64 -33.97 11.00
CA SER A 366 -19.72 -34.45 12.37
C SER A 366 -18.83 -35.67 12.64
N LYS A 367 -18.43 -36.42 11.60
CA LYS A 367 -17.46 -37.52 11.75
C LYS A 367 -16.05 -36.99 12.06
N LEU A 368 -15.71 -35.81 11.55
CA LEU A 368 -14.40 -35.19 11.74
C LEU A 368 -14.34 -34.35 13.02
N TYR A 369 -15.42 -33.61 13.31
CA TYR A 369 -15.44 -32.62 14.39
C TYR A 369 -16.30 -33.01 15.60
N GLY A 370 -16.95 -34.18 15.57
CA GLY A 370 -17.83 -34.66 16.64
C GLY A 370 -19.25 -34.10 16.51
N ASP A 371 -20.02 -34.14 17.61
CA ASP A 371 -21.34 -33.51 17.64
C ASP A 371 -21.20 -32.00 17.43
N GLN A 372 -21.85 -31.48 16.38
CA GLN A 372 -21.82 -30.06 16.02
C GLN A 372 -23.14 -29.36 16.30
N ASN A 373 -24.10 -30.04 16.95
CA ASN A 373 -25.36 -29.44 17.34
C ASN A 373 -25.11 -28.35 18.38
N SER A 374 -25.66 -27.16 18.14
CA SER A 374 -25.60 -26.08 19.12
C SER A 374 -26.32 -26.48 20.40
N THR A 375 -25.66 -26.25 21.53
CA THR A 375 -26.21 -26.50 22.87
C THR A 375 -27.00 -25.30 23.42
N ILE A 376 -27.08 -24.20 22.65
CA ILE A 376 -27.92 -23.05 23.00
C ILE A 376 -29.38 -23.45 22.81
N THR A 377 -30.18 -23.38 23.87
CA THR A 377 -31.60 -23.72 23.85
C THR A 377 -32.46 -22.46 23.91
N ALA A 378 -33.73 -22.56 23.48
CA ALA A 378 -34.66 -21.42 23.51
C ALA A 378 -34.80 -20.85 24.93
N LYS A 379 -34.84 -21.74 25.93
CA LYS A 379 -34.88 -21.39 27.35
C LYS A 379 -33.72 -20.50 27.80
N HIS A 380 -32.56 -20.57 27.14
CA HIS A 380 -31.42 -19.72 27.49
C HIS A 380 -31.62 -18.25 27.06
N ILE A 381 -32.41 -17.99 26.02
CA ILE A 381 -32.48 -16.67 25.39
C ILE A 381 -33.84 -15.98 25.51
N GLU A 382 -34.95 -16.73 25.61
CA GLU A 382 -36.32 -16.18 25.56
C GLU A 382 -36.59 -15.10 26.62
N SER A 383 -35.96 -15.16 27.79
CA SER A 383 -36.09 -14.12 28.82
C SER A 383 -35.57 -12.75 28.39
N ASN A 384 -34.74 -12.69 27.34
CA ASN A 384 -34.09 -11.48 26.84
C ASN A 384 -34.62 -11.05 25.46
N LEU A 385 -35.75 -11.60 25.01
CA LEU A 385 -36.35 -11.30 23.69
C LEU A 385 -37.59 -10.38 23.80
N ASP A 386 -37.65 -9.53 24.83
CA ASP A 386 -38.76 -8.60 25.08
C ASP A 386 -40.15 -9.27 25.04
N GLY A 387 -40.25 -10.47 25.63
CA GLY A 387 -41.49 -11.26 25.68
C GLY A 387 -41.83 -12.03 24.40
N LEU A 388 -40.96 -12.02 23.38
CA LEU A 388 -41.10 -12.84 22.18
C LEU A 388 -40.57 -14.26 22.41
N THR A 389 -41.21 -15.24 21.76
CA THR A 389 -40.62 -16.56 21.57
C THR A 389 -39.55 -16.48 20.49
N VAL A 390 -38.63 -17.46 20.45
CA VAL A 390 -37.57 -17.52 19.42
C VAL A 390 -38.15 -17.46 18.01
N ASP A 391 -39.17 -18.27 17.72
CA ASP A 391 -39.79 -18.32 16.38
C ASP A 391 -40.36 -16.97 15.95
N LYS A 392 -41.01 -16.25 16.87
CA LYS A 392 -41.56 -14.91 16.60
C LYS A 392 -40.46 -13.88 16.40
N ALA A 393 -39.35 -14.02 17.11
CA ALA A 393 -38.21 -13.12 16.96
C ALA A 393 -37.50 -13.33 15.60
N ILE A 394 -37.41 -14.58 15.11
CA ILE A 394 -36.93 -14.88 13.74
C ILE A 394 -37.89 -14.34 12.69
N GLU A 395 -39.19 -14.61 12.82
CA GLU A 395 -40.23 -14.14 11.88
C GLU A 395 -40.22 -12.61 11.74
N LYS A 396 -39.99 -11.90 12.85
CA LYS A 396 -39.89 -10.44 12.88
C LYS A 396 -38.50 -9.89 12.48
N ASN A 397 -37.57 -10.74 12.05
CA ASN A 397 -36.19 -10.38 11.69
C ASN A 397 -35.42 -9.68 12.83
N LYS A 398 -35.68 -10.08 14.07
CA LYS A 398 -35.08 -9.49 15.27
C LYS A 398 -33.90 -10.28 15.84
N LEU A 399 -33.65 -11.49 15.37
CA LEU A 399 -32.48 -12.27 15.80
C LEU A 399 -31.37 -12.19 14.77
N PHE A 400 -30.16 -11.98 15.27
CA PHE A 400 -28.91 -11.90 14.52
C PHE A 400 -27.88 -12.81 15.14
N ILE A 401 -26.82 -13.09 14.40
CA ILE A 401 -25.72 -13.93 14.85
C ILE A 401 -24.39 -13.43 14.29
N LEU A 402 -23.38 -13.40 15.16
CA LEU A 402 -21.97 -13.36 14.77
C LEU A 402 -21.44 -14.80 14.87
N ASP A 403 -21.22 -15.43 13.71
CA ASP A 403 -20.92 -16.87 13.63
C ASP A 403 -19.49 -17.11 13.13
N HIS A 404 -18.58 -17.41 14.06
CA HIS A 404 -17.21 -17.80 13.75
C HIS A 404 -16.99 -19.31 13.82
N HIS A 405 -18.03 -20.09 14.10
CA HIS A 405 -17.85 -21.48 14.46
C HIS A 405 -17.29 -22.30 13.31
N ASP A 406 -17.98 -22.32 12.18
CA ASP A 406 -17.61 -23.17 11.05
C ASP A 406 -16.27 -22.74 10.41
N ALA A 407 -15.97 -21.44 10.47
CA ALA A 407 -14.72 -20.89 9.94
C ALA A 407 -13.50 -21.24 10.82
N LEU A 408 -13.65 -21.25 12.15
CA LEU A 408 -12.53 -21.47 13.07
C LEU A 408 -12.36 -22.94 13.50
N MET A 409 -13.44 -23.72 13.57
CA MET A 409 -13.41 -25.11 14.03
C MET A 409 -12.31 -25.96 13.36
N PRO A 410 -12.08 -25.88 12.03
CA PRO A 410 -11.01 -26.65 11.37
C PRO A 410 -9.59 -26.36 11.90
N TYR A 411 -9.37 -25.17 12.48
CA TYR A 411 -8.04 -24.71 12.92
C TYR A 411 -7.83 -24.85 14.43
N LEU A 412 -8.89 -24.99 15.23
CA LEU A 412 -8.81 -24.97 16.69
C LEU A 412 -7.83 -25.97 17.26
N ARG A 413 -7.86 -27.22 16.78
CA ARG A 413 -6.96 -28.27 17.29
C ARG A 413 -5.51 -27.86 17.10
N SER A 414 -5.15 -27.40 15.90
CA SER A 414 -3.78 -26.96 15.63
C SER A 414 -3.39 -25.79 16.52
N ILE A 415 -4.21 -24.74 16.60
CA ILE A 415 -3.89 -23.55 17.42
C ILE A 415 -3.71 -23.96 18.89
N ASN A 416 -4.63 -24.74 19.43
CA ASN A 416 -4.67 -25.07 20.85
C ASN A 416 -3.57 -26.05 21.27
N THR A 417 -3.06 -26.90 20.37
CA THR A 417 -2.00 -27.88 20.69
C THR A 417 -0.60 -27.42 20.34
N THR A 418 -0.41 -26.62 19.29
CA THR A 418 0.94 -26.25 18.80
C THR A 418 1.41 -24.89 19.27
N THR A 419 0.55 -24.12 19.96
CA THR A 419 0.87 -22.78 20.45
C THR A 419 0.51 -22.61 21.93
N PHE A 420 1.07 -21.58 22.55
CA PHE A 420 0.66 -21.15 23.89
C PHE A 420 -0.75 -20.51 23.89
N THR A 421 -1.29 -20.18 22.71
CA THR A 421 -2.63 -19.60 22.55
C THR A 421 -3.71 -20.66 22.75
N LYS A 422 -4.87 -20.23 23.25
CA LYS A 422 -6.09 -21.03 23.34
C LYS A 422 -7.25 -20.24 22.76
N THR A 423 -8.07 -20.88 21.96
CA THR A 423 -9.21 -20.23 21.30
C THR A 423 -10.39 -21.20 21.13
N TYR A 424 -11.56 -20.63 20.84
CA TYR A 424 -12.83 -21.32 20.65
C TYR A 424 -13.50 -20.87 19.34
N ALA A 425 -14.32 -21.76 18.80
CA ALA A 425 -15.20 -21.51 17.66
C ALA A 425 -16.51 -20.90 18.17
N SER A 426 -16.54 -19.57 18.33
CA SER A 426 -17.66 -18.88 18.97
C SER A 426 -18.87 -18.66 18.06
N ARG A 427 -20.05 -18.62 18.69
CA ARG A 427 -21.30 -18.09 18.13
C ARG A 427 -21.89 -17.13 19.14
N THR A 428 -22.26 -15.94 18.68
CA THR A 428 -22.93 -14.92 19.50
C THR A 428 -24.29 -14.62 18.90
N ILE A 429 -25.36 -14.83 19.65
CA ILE A 429 -26.73 -14.47 19.23
C ILE A 429 -27.05 -13.08 19.76
N LEU A 430 -27.60 -12.24 18.90
CA LEU A 430 -28.00 -10.88 19.22
C LEU A 430 -29.49 -10.70 18.96
N PHE A 431 -30.13 -9.85 19.76
CA PHE A 431 -31.53 -9.50 19.62
C PHE A 431 -31.67 -7.99 19.40
N LEU A 432 -32.44 -7.62 18.38
CA LEU A 432 -32.75 -6.23 18.06
C LEU A 432 -33.95 -5.75 18.91
N LYS A 433 -33.64 -4.89 19.89
CA LYS A 433 -34.65 -4.28 20.77
C LYS A 433 -35.48 -3.24 20.02
N ASP A 434 -36.63 -2.89 20.59
CA ASP A 434 -37.55 -1.91 19.97
C ASP A 434 -37.01 -0.47 19.94
N ASP A 435 -36.08 -0.14 20.84
CA ASP A 435 -35.37 1.15 20.83
C ASP A 435 -34.29 1.25 19.72
N GLY A 436 -34.09 0.15 18.97
CA GLY A 436 -33.12 0.07 17.89
C GLY A 436 -31.68 -0.18 18.35
N LEU A 437 -31.47 -0.46 19.64
CA LEU A 437 -30.19 -0.84 20.23
C LEU A 437 -30.01 -2.36 20.33
#